data_AF-A0A6L8GIE2-F1
#
_entry.id   AF-A0A6L8GIE2-F1
#
_cell.length_a   1.000
_cell.length_b   1.000
_cell.length_c   1.000
_cell.angle_alpha   90.00
_cell.angle_beta   90.00
_cell.angle_gamma   90.00
#
_symmetry.space_group_name_H-M   'P 1'
#
loop_
_entity.id
_entity.type
_entity.pdbx_description
1 polymer ?
#
loop_
_entity_poly.entity_id
_entity_poly.type
_entity_poly.pdbx_seq_one_letter_code
_entity_poly.pdbx_strand_id
1 'polypeptide(L)'
;MRERLEAHRNNPACAACHASIDPLGFTLERFDATGARRTLDEGAVIDASGTLPGGTTIEGLSGLRALLLDRREQFVRTVTEKLLTYALGRGIEHYDLPVVRGIVREAAANEYRWSAIIMGIVRSTPFQMRSTKS
;
A
#
# COMPACT_ATOMS: atom_id res chain seq x y z
N MET A 1 -14.10 -3.57 -16.50
CA MET A 1 -14.40 -3.00 -15.16
C MET A 1 -14.38 -1.46 -15.12
N ARG A 2 -13.32 -0.83 -15.65
CA ARG A 2 -13.19 0.64 -15.85
C ARG A 2 -14.45 1.38 -16.31
N GLU A 3 -15.10 0.95 -17.39
CA GLU A 3 -16.28 1.64 -17.93
C GLU A 3 -17.43 1.78 -16.90
N ARG A 4 -17.61 0.76 -16.04
CA ARG A 4 -18.62 0.79 -14.98
C ARG A 4 -18.26 1.78 -13.87
N LEU A 5 -16.97 1.94 -13.56
CA LEU A 5 -16.49 2.95 -12.62
C LEU A 5 -16.57 4.36 -13.21
N GLU A 6 -16.29 4.53 -14.50
CA GLU A 6 -16.42 5.82 -15.18
C GLU A 6 -17.86 6.34 -15.15
N ALA A 7 -18.85 5.47 -15.38
CA ALA A 7 -20.26 5.82 -15.20
C ALA A 7 -20.57 6.27 -13.75
N HIS A 8 -19.97 5.62 -12.75
CA HIS A 8 -20.13 5.99 -11.34
C HIS A 8 -19.44 7.33 -10.98
N ARG A 9 -18.33 7.65 -11.65
CA ARG A 9 -17.55 8.89 -11.47
C ARG A 9 -18.23 10.13 -12.06
N ASN A 10 -19.29 9.98 -12.85
CA ASN A 10 -20.11 11.11 -13.30
C ASN A 10 -20.86 11.79 -12.15
N ASN A 11 -20.97 11.15 -10.98
CA ASN A 11 -21.46 11.79 -9.77
C ASN A 11 -20.33 12.58 -9.07
N PRO A 12 -20.44 13.91 -8.92
CA PRO A 12 -19.44 14.72 -8.24
C PRO A 12 -19.11 14.25 -6.81
N ALA A 13 -20.07 13.67 -6.10
CA ALA A 13 -19.87 13.13 -4.75
C ALA A 13 -18.92 11.92 -4.74
N CYS A 14 -18.91 11.12 -5.82
CA CYS A 14 -18.07 9.94 -5.94
C CYS A 14 -16.71 10.27 -6.57
N ALA A 15 -16.69 11.21 -7.52
CA ALA A 15 -15.50 11.57 -8.29
C ALA A 15 -14.30 11.96 -7.43
N ALA A 16 -14.53 12.69 -6.34
CA ALA A 16 -13.47 13.20 -5.47
C ALA A 16 -12.63 12.08 -4.84
N CYS A 17 -13.27 11.06 -4.27
CA CYS A 17 -12.56 9.92 -3.67
C CYS A 17 -11.94 9.03 -4.74
N HIS A 18 -12.71 8.70 -5.78
CA HIS A 18 -12.27 7.79 -6.85
C HIS A 18 -11.11 8.34 -7.68
N ALA A 19 -10.97 9.67 -7.80
CA ALA A 19 -9.82 10.29 -8.46
C ALA A 19 -8.46 9.87 -7.86
N SER A 20 -8.42 9.51 -6.57
CA SER A 20 -7.21 9.06 -5.90
C SER A 20 -7.09 7.53 -5.78
N ILE A 21 -8.22 6.82 -5.72
CA ILE A 21 -8.25 5.36 -5.46
C ILE A 21 -8.12 4.56 -6.76
N ASP A 22 -8.93 4.90 -7.78
CA ASP A 22 -9.07 4.08 -8.99
C ASP A 22 -7.78 3.93 -9.81
N PRO A 23 -6.95 4.99 -10.00
CA PRO A 23 -5.74 4.87 -10.80
C PRO A 23 -4.80 3.77 -10.31
N LEU A 24 -4.70 3.56 -9.00
CA LEU A 24 -3.91 2.48 -8.42
C LEU A 24 -4.54 1.11 -8.70
N GLY A 25 -5.87 1.00 -8.60
CA GLY A 25 -6.61 -0.22 -8.91
C GLY A 25 -6.49 -0.64 -10.38
N PHE A 26 -6.55 0.31 -11.31
CA PHE A 26 -6.41 0.06 -12.75
C PHE A 26 -5.09 -0.60 -13.12
N THR A 27 -3.99 -0.27 -12.42
CA THR A 27 -2.69 -0.91 -12.65
C THR A 27 -2.69 -2.42 -12.36
N LEU A 28 -3.68 -2.91 -11.61
CA LEU A 28 -3.84 -4.30 -11.23
C LEU A 28 -4.89 -5.04 -12.07
N GLU A 29 -5.59 -4.37 -13.01
CA GLU A 29 -6.67 -5.02 -13.79
C GLU A 29 -6.20 -6.20 -14.65
N ARG A 30 -4.89 -6.25 -14.99
CA ARG A 30 -4.24 -7.39 -15.66
C ARG A 30 -4.13 -8.63 -14.78
N PHE A 31 -4.66 -8.63 -13.57
CA PHE A 31 -4.76 -9.80 -12.70
C PHE A 31 -6.23 -10.12 -12.45
N ASP A 32 -6.60 -11.40 -12.51
CA ASP A 32 -7.92 -11.85 -12.08
C ASP A 32 -7.97 -12.04 -10.55
N ALA A 33 -9.13 -12.48 -10.04
CA ALA A 33 -9.35 -12.67 -8.61
C ALA A 33 -8.44 -13.73 -7.96
N THR A 34 -7.82 -14.62 -8.76
CA THR A 34 -6.86 -15.61 -8.29
C THR A 34 -5.41 -15.12 -8.38
N GLY A 35 -5.19 -13.95 -8.99
CA GLY A 35 -3.87 -13.40 -9.27
C GLY A 35 -3.26 -13.91 -10.58
N ALA A 36 -4.01 -14.62 -11.42
CA ALA A 36 -3.53 -15.03 -12.73
C ALA A 36 -3.50 -13.83 -13.68
N ARG A 37 -2.47 -13.76 -14.52
CA ARG A 37 -2.32 -12.66 -15.47
C ARG A 37 -3.30 -12.82 -16.64
N ARG A 38 -3.95 -11.72 -17.00
CA ARG A 38 -4.85 -11.60 -18.14
C ARG A 38 -4.55 -10.34 -18.96
N THR A 39 -4.86 -10.39 -20.25
CA THR A 39 -4.75 -9.25 -21.18
C THR A 39 -6.10 -8.81 -21.72
N LEU A 40 -7.13 -9.64 -21.55
CA LEU A 40 -8.49 -9.40 -22.01
C LEU A 40 -9.48 -9.44 -20.84
N ASP A 41 -10.48 -8.56 -20.88
CA ASP A 41 -11.66 -8.54 -20.01
C ASP A 41 -12.89 -8.53 -20.94
N GLU A 42 -13.74 -9.55 -20.86
CA GLU A 42 -14.93 -9.70 -21.72
C GLU A 42 -14.66 -9.53 -23.24
N GLY A 43 -13.47 -9.92 -23.70
CA GLY A 43 -13.04 -9.80 -25.10
C GLY A 43 -12.40 -8.47 -25.50
N ALA A 44 -12.37 -7.48 -24.60
CA ALA A 44 -11.70 -6.20 -24.80
C ALA A 44 -10.28 -6.21 -24.18
N VAL A 45 -9.34 -5.47 -24.78
CA VAL A 45 -7.98 -5.31 -24.25
C VAL A 45 -8.01 -4.50 -22.96
N ILE A 46 -7.33 -5.00 -21.93
CA ILE A 46 -7.25 -4.33 -20.63
C ILE A 46 -6.30 -3.14 -20.71
N ASP A 47 -6.85 -1.94 -20.53
CA ASP A 47 -6.09 -0.73 -20.21
C ASP A 47 -5.73 -0.72 -18.72
N ALA A 48 -4.46 -0.95 -18.42
CA ALA A 48 -3.91 -0.93 -17.06
C ALA A 48 -3.22 0.41 -16.71
N SER A 49 -3.51 1.47 -17.46
CA SER A 49 -3.00 2.82 -17.17
C SER A 49 -3.89 3.57 -16.17
N GLY A 50 -3.29 4.47 -15.41
CA GLY A 50 -4.01 5.33 -14.47
C GLY A 50 -3.29 6.65 -14.29
N THR A 51 -4.05 7.73 -14.12
CA THR A 51 -3.50 9.08 -13.86
C THR A 51 -3.87 9.51 -12.46
N LEU A 52 -2.87 9.75 -11.62
CA LEU A 52 -3.04 10.20 -10.24
C LEU A 52 -3.40 11.69 -10.17
N PRO A 53 -3.98 12.15 -9.05
CA PRO A 53 -4.08 13.57 -8.76
C PRO A 53 -2.70 14.22 -8.84
N GLY A 54 -2.58 15.29 -9.64
CA GLY A 54 -1.30 15.92 -9.96
C GLY A 54 -0.70 15.52 -11.31
N GLY A 55 -1.34 14.61 -12.06
CA GLY A 55 -1.02 14.34 -13.47
C GLY A 55 0.00 13.23 -13.71
N THR A 56 0.51 12.58 -12.67
CA THR A 56 1.41 11.43 -12.83
C THR A 56 0.66 10.24 -13.42
N THR A 57 1.08 9.79 -14.60
CA THR A 57 0.56 8.56 -15.23
C THR A 57 1.40 7.36 -14.84
N ILE A 58 0.72 6.26 -14.49
CA ILE A 58 1.32 4.96 -14.18
C ILE A 58 0.67 3.89 -15.05
N GLU A 59 1.43 2.87 -15.43
CA GLU A 59 0.91 1.74 -16.20
C GLU A 59 1.33 0.41 -15.56
N GLY A 60 0.32 -0.42 -15.29
CA GLY A 60 0.50 -1.78 -14.81
C GLY A 60 1.29 -1.88 -13.50
N LEU A 61 1.60 -3.13 -13.13
CA LEU A 61 2.32 -3.42 -11.89
C LEU A 61 3.71 -2.78 -11.83
N SER A 62 4.40 -2.66 -12.96
CA SER A 62 5.71 -2.01 -13.03
C SER A 62 5.63 -0.51 -12.70
N GLY A 63 4.64 0.20 -13.26
CA GLY A 63 4.40 1.61 -12.96
C GLY A 63 3.99 1.81 -11.51
N LEU A 64 3.11 0.95 -10.98
CA LEU A 64 2.75 0.97 -9.55
C LEU A 64 3.97 0.76 -8.66
N ARG A 65 4.83 -0.21 -8.98
CA ARG A 65 6.07 -0.47 -8.22
C ARG A 65 6.98 0.75 -8.24
N ALA A 66 7.18 1.38 -9.40
CA ALA A 66 8.02 2.58 -9.52
C ALA A 66 7.49 3.72 -8.63
N LEU A 67 6.18 3.97 -8.66
CA LEU A 67 5.52 4.97 -7.81
C LEU A 67 5.73 4.68 -6.31
N LEU A 68 5.56 3.43 -5.88
CA LEU A 68 5.76 3.06 -4.48
C LEU A 68 7.22 3.22 -4.04
N LEU A 69 8.17 2.97 -4.94
CA LEU A 69 9.60 3.14 -4.68
C LEU A 69 10.04 4.61 -4.69
N ASP A 70 9.39 5.48 -5.47
CA ASP A 70 9.56 6.94 -5.36
C ASP A 70 9.14 7.45 -3.98
N ARG A 71 8.11 6.83 -3.40
CA ARG A 71 7.59 7.11 -2.05
C ARG A 71 8.09 6.10 -1.01
N ARG A 72 9.36 5.69 -1.10
CA ARG A 72 9.94 4.58 -0.34
C ARG A 72 9.68 4.64 1.17
N GLU A 73 9.88 5.79 1.79
CA GLU A 73 9.69 5.93 3.24
C GLU A 73 8.23 5.71 3.64
N GLN A 74 7.28 6.28 2.87
CA GLN A 74 5.85 6.09 3.12
C GLN A 74 5.47 4.61 2.98
N PHE A 75 5.95 3.95 1.94
CA PHE A 75 5.75 2.51 1.74
C PHE A 75 6.28 1.70 2.93
N VAL A 76 7.54 1.93 3.34
CA VAL A 76 8.15 1.19 4.45
C VAL A 76 7.45 1.48 5.77
N ARG A 77 7.01 2.72 6.00
CA ARG A 77 6.21 3.07 7.17
C ARG A 77 4.91 2.28 7.21
N THR A 78 4.15 2.25 6.11
CA THR A 78 2.90 1.47 6.04
C THR A 78 3.16 -0.02 6.27
N VAL A 79 4.20 -0.59 5.66
CA VAL A 79 4.59 -2.00 5.90
C VAL A 79 4.92 -2.22 7.38
N THR A 80 5.67 -1.32 8.01
CA THR A 80 6.03 -1.38 9.43
C THR A 80 4.79 -1.34 10.33
N GLU A 81 3.83 -0.44 10.05
CA GLU A 81 2.55 -0.36 10.79
C GLU A 81 1.76 -1.67 10.69
N LYS A 82 1.68 -2.28 9.49
CA LYS A 82 0.95 -3.54 9.27
C LYS A 82 1.65 -4.74 9.92
N LEU A 83 2.98 -4.82 9.84
CA LEU A 83 3.74 -5.86 10.52
C LEU A 83 3.66 -5.73 12.04
N LEU A 84 3.72 -4.51 12.57
CA LEU A 84 3.57 -4.28 14.00
C LEU A 84 2.13 -4.62 14.47
N THR A 85 1.10 -4.28 13.69
CA THR A 85 -0.29 -4.73 13.94
C THR A 85 -0.36 -6.25 14.10
N TYR A 86 0.23 -6.98 13.14
CA TYR A 86 0.28 -8.43 13.17
C TYR A 86 1.06 -8.96 14.40
N ALA A 87 2.23 -8.38 14.68
CA ALA A 87 3.08 -8.78 15.79
C ALA A 87 2.43 -8.54 17.17
N LEU A 88 1.64 -7.47 17.32
CA LEU A 88 0.97 -7.13 18.56
C LEU A 88 -0.38 -7.83 18.74
N GLY A 89 -1.02 -8.28 17.65
CA GLY A 89 -2.37 -8.84 17.68
C GLY A 89 -3.46 -7.80 17.96
N ARG A 90 -3.15 -6.52 17.79
CA ARG A 90 -4.06 -5.37 17.95
C ARG A 90 -3.72 -4.28 16.94
N GLY A 91 -4.67 -3.35 16.72
CA GLY A 91 -4.42 -2.14 15.94
C GLY A 91 -3.32 -1.28 16.56
N ILE A 92 -2.64 -0.51 15.71
CA ILE A 92 -1.69 0.54 16.10
C ILE A 92 -2.46 1.73 16.65
N GLU A 93 -2.04 2.21 17.82
CA GLU A 93 -2.59 3.38 18.47
C GLU A 93 -1.65 4.58 18.32
N HIS A 94 -2.12 5.77 18.66
CA HIS A 94 -1.33 7.00 18.52
C HIS A 94 0.02 6.94 19.27
N TYR A 95 0.06 6.26 20.42
CA TYR A 95 1.26 6.08 21.23
C TYR A 95 2.28 5.08 20.64
N ASP A 96 1.90 4.26 19.66
CA ASP A 96 2.82 3.36 18.95
C ASP A 96 3.53 4.07 17.79
N LEU A 97 3.00 5.21 17.30
CA LEU A 97 3.55 5.93 16.15
C LEU A 97 5.02 6.39 16.33
N PRO A 98 5.49 6.81 17.53
CA PRO A 98 6.91 7.05 17.76
C PRO A 98 7.79 5.83 17.51
N VAL A 99 7.31 4.63 17.88
CA VAL A 99 8.03 3.36 17.66
C VAL A 99 8.13 3.07 16.17
N VAL A 100 7.01 3.19 15.43
CA VAL A 100 7.00 3.03 13.97
C VAL A 100 8.01 3.98 13.30
N ARG A 101 8.00 5.26 13.65
CA ARG A 101 8.95 6.24 13.10
C ARG A 101 10.40 5.89 13.43
N GLY A 102 10.67 5.41 14.65
CA GLY A 102 11.99 4.94 15.07
C GLY A 102 12.49 3.79 14.21
N ILE A 103 11.65 2.76 14.03
CA ILE A 103 11.97 1.59 13.20
C ILE A 103 12.23 1.99 11.75
N VAL A 104 11.39 2.85 11.17
CA VAL A 104 11.57 3.34 9.79
C VAL A 104 12.90 4.09 9.64
N ARG A 105 13.27 4.92 10.62
CA ARG A 105 14.52 5.69 10.60
C ARG A 105 15.75 4.79 10.73
N GLU A 106 15.71 3.78 11.61
CA GLU A 106 16.77 2.77 11.74
C GLU A 106 16.87 1.91 10.47
N ALA A 107 15.74 1.52 9.89
CA ALA A 107 15.70 0.79 8.64
C ALA A 107 16.30 1.61 7.50
N ALA A 108 16.04 2.92 7.43
CA ALA A 108 16.64 3.80 6.42
C ALA A 108 18.18 3.81 6.47
N ALA A 109 18.77 3.81 7.67
CA ALA A 109 20.22 3.69 7.85
C ALA A 109 20.77 2.31 7.40
N ASN A 110 19.91 1.31 7.30
CA ASN A 110 20.20 -0.05 6.84
C ASN A 110 19.58 -0.34 5.47
N GLU A 111 19.46 0.68 4.61
CA GLU A 111 18.96 0.56 3.23
C GLU A 111 17.56 -0.07 3.13
N TYR A 112 16.73 0.11 4.16
CA TYR A 112 15.41 -0.48 4.32
C TYR A 112 15.38 -2.01 4.15
N ARG A 113 16.43 -2.70 4.59
CA ARG A 113 16.47 -4.16 4.60
C ARG A 113 15.31 -4.74 5.39
N TRP A 114 14.72 -5.82 4.88
CA TRP A 114 13.64 -6.53 5.56
C TRP A 114 13.99 -6.92 7.00
N SER A 115 15.21 -7.44 7.20
CA SER A 115 15.72 -7.80 8.52
C SER A 115 15.78 -6.62 9.49
N ALA A 116 16.10 -5.41 9.02
CA ALA A 116 16.15 -4.22 9.87
C ALA A 116 14.76 -3.85 10.39
N ILE A 117 13.73 -3.94 9.55
CA ILE A 117 12.33 -3.68 9.94
C ILE A 117 11.86 -4.72 10.97
N ILE A 118 12.08 -6.01 10.70
CA ILE A 118 11.68 -7.09 11.61
C ILE A 118 12.41 -6.98 12.95
N MET A 119 13.71 -6.69 12.93
CA MET A 119 14.48 -6.51 14.17
C MET A 119 14.08 -5.26 14.94
N GLY A 120 13.75 -4.17 14.26
CA GLY A 120 13.18 -2.99 14.91
C GLY A 120 11.88 -3.30 15.64
N ILE A 121 11.00 -4.11 15.03
CA ILE A 121 9.76 -4.56 15.67
C ILE A 121 10.06 -5.44 16.89
N VAL A 122 10.88 -6.48 16.74
CA VAL A 122 11.20 -7.44 17.82
C VAL A 122 11.90 -6.77 19.01
N ARG A 123 12.68 -5.72 18.77
CA ARG A 123 13.38 -4.96 19.81
C ARG A 123 12.53 -3.85 20.42
N SER A 124 11.34 -3.59 19.88
CA SER A 124 10.49 -2.50 20.34
C SER A 124 9.80 -2.79 21.69
N THR A 125 9.59 -1.75 22.49
CA THR A 125 8.88 -1.86 23.77
C THR A 125 7.49 -2.47 23.63
N PRO A 126 6.63 -2.08 22.65
CA PRO A 126 5.32 -2.67 22.48
C PRO A 126 5.35 -4.19 22.26
N PHE A 127 6.40 -4.69 21.58
CA PHE A 127 6.56 -6.12 21.33
C PHE A 127 7.09 -6.86 22.58
N GLN A 128 8.15 -6.33 23.19
CA GLN A 128 8.82 -7.01 24.32
C GLN A 128 8.01 -6.99 25.62
N MET A 129 7.27 -5.92 25.87
CA MET A 129 6.49 -5.73 27.10
C MET A 129 5.00 -6.07 26.90
N ARG A 130 4.68 -6.86 25.86
CA ARG A 130 3.31 -7.30 25.60
C ARG A 130 2.88 -8.27 26.71
N SER A 131 2.13 -7.78 27.70
CA SER A 131 1.49 -8.67 28.68
C SER A 131 0.31 -9.39 28.00
N THR A 132 0.40 -10.70 27.86
CA THR A 132 -0.81 -11.52 27.74
C THR A 132 -1.49 -11.48 29.09
N LYS A 133 -2.74 -11.03 29.18
CA LYS A 133 -3.56 -11.34 30.36
C LYS A 133 -3.63 -12.87 30.42
N SER A 134 -2.94 -13.47 31.39
CA SER A 134 -3.19 -14.85 31.82
C SER A 134 -4.52 -14.95 32.54
#